data_AF-A0A944Q322-F1
#
_entry.id   AF-A0A944Q322-F1
#
_cell.length_a   1.000
_cell.length_b   1.000
_cell.length_c   1.000
_cell.angle_alpha   90.00
_cell.angle_beta   90.00
_cell.angle_gamma   90.00
#
_symmetry.space_group_name_H-M   'P 1'
#
loop_
_entity.id
_entity.type
_entity.pdbx_description
1 polymer ?
#
loop_
_entity_poly.entity_id
_entity_poly.type
_entity_poly.pdbx_seq_one_letter_code
_entity_poly.pdbx_strand_id
1 'polypeptide(L)'
;MHKFQGKAAALLIASAATVGTLAMSSPASAATSGQVAVASQDSAARAVCSSWRTIRTSQGKLIYKECRTKVNGRYYSKVDGRVDDTRPGNGRCVYATIRIGSYKQTERDCGTGYNNFKTGWKRGADARVTLG
;
A
#
# COMPACT_ATOMS: atom_id res chain seq x y z
N MET A 1 -4.43 -26.30 23.79
CA MET A 1 -3.01 -26.52 24.13
C MET A 1 -2.17 -26.01 22.96
N HIS A 2 -1.64 -24.79 23.06
CA HIS A 2 -0.91 -24.14 21.97
C HIS A 2 0.59 -24.39 22.12
N LYS A 3 1.23 -25.02 21.12
CA LYS A 3 2.68 -25.12 21.01
C LYS A 3 3.18 -23.97 20.12
N PHE A 4 3.83 -22.98 20.73
CA PHE A 4 4.68 -22.03 20.03
C PHE A 4 6.06 -22.67 19.79
N GLN A 5 6.50 -22.75 18.54
CA GLN A 5 7.92 -22.96 18.22
C GLN A 5 8.38 -21.85 17.30
N GLY A 6 9.21 -20.96 17.85
CA GLY A 6 10.00 -20.02 17.09
C GLY A 6 11.22 -20.73 16.49
N LYS A 7 11.62 -20.28 15.30
CA LYS A 7 12.95 -20.51 14.75
C LYS A 7 13.40 -19.24 14.05
N ALA A 8 14.33 -18.55 14.67
CA ALA A 8 15.18 -17.54 14.05
C ALA A 8 16.45 -18.24 13.55
N ALA A 9 16.90 -17.91 12.34
CA ALA A 9 18.25 -18.14 11.84
C ALA A 9 18.46 -17.19 10.64
N ALA A 10 19.14 -16.06 10.84
CA ALA A 10 20.58 -15.91 10.61
C ALA A 10 20.91 -15.99 9.11
N LEU A 11 20.85 -14.85 8.43
CA LEU A 11 21.30 -14.69 7.05
C LEU A 11 22.78 -14.26 7.07
N LEU A 12 23.66 -15.13 6.57
CA LEU A 12 25.10 -14.91 6.48
C LEU A 12 25.43 -13.91 5.35
N ILE A 13 26.25 -12.92 5.68
CA ILE A 13 26.84 -11.94 4.74
C ILE A 13 28.13 -12.56 4.20
N ALA A 14 28.22 -12.75 2.88
CA ALA A 14 29.44 -13.17 2.21
C ALA A 14 30.04 -11.99 1.44
N SER A 15 31.19 -11.52 1.93
CA SER A 15 32.02 -10.49 1.34
C SER A 15 32.84 -11.08 0.18
N ALA A 16 32.67 -10.56 -1.04
CA ALA A 16 33.54 -10.88 -2.16
C ALA A 16 34.54 -9.72 -2.34
N ALA A 17 35.81 -10.02 -2.07
CA ALA A 17 36.94 -9.17 -2.40
C ALA A 17 37.34 -9.39 -3.87
N THR A 18 37.59 -8.30 -4.60
CA THR A 18 38.31 -8.35 -5.87
C THR A 18 39.44 -7.31 -5.84
N VAL A 19 40.64 -7.84 -6.01
CA VAL A 19 41.92 -7.12 -6.16
C VAL A 19 42.21 -7.04 -7.67
N GLY A 20 42.69 -5.90 -8.16
CA GLY A 20 43.20 -5.76 -9.53
C GLY A 20 43.39 -4.30 -9.92
N THR A 21 44.57 -3.73 -9.67
CA THR A 21 45.70 -3.47 -10.60
C THR A 21 45.70 -2.04 -11.17
N LEU A 22 46.83 -1.38 -10.93
CA LEU A 22 47.22 -0.05 -11.38
C LEU A 22 47.53 -0.05 -12.89
N ALA A 23 47.10 0.98 -13.61
CA ALA A 23 47.70 1.40 -14.87
C ALA A 23 47.58 2.93 -15.01
N MET A 24 48.72 3.58 -15.22
CA MET A 24 48.85 5.01 -15.54
C MET A 24 48.65 5.22 -17.04
N SER A 25 47.92 6.25 -17.48
CA SER A 25 48.34 7.15 -18.59
C SER A 25 47.33 8.28 -18.91
N SER A 26 47.88 9.50 -18.91
CA SER A 26 47.62 10.70 -19.73
C SER A 26 46.30 11.47 -19.67
N PRO A 27 46.35 12.83 -19.61
CA PRO A 27 45.17 13.69 -19.71
C PRO A 27 44.80 13.95 -21.17
N ALA A 28 43.64 13.48 -21.58
CA ALA A 28 42.98 13.95 -22.80
C ALA A 28 41.96 15.03 -22.44
N SER A 29 42.31 16.28 -22.72
CA SER A 29 41.37 17.40 -22.72
C SER A 29 40.28 17.12 -23.76
N ALA A 30 39.09 16.76 -23.29
CA ALA A 30 37.89 16.70 -24.10
C ALA A 30 36.86 17.65 -23.50
N ALA A 31 36.69 18.80 -24.15
CA ALA A 31 35.57 19.70 -23.95
C ALA A 31 34.26 18.90 -24.13
N THR A 32 33.54 18.69 -23.03
CA THR A 32 32.18 18.15 -23.08
C THR A 32 31.25 19.24 -22.59
N SER A 33 30.52 19.78 -23.57
CA SER A 33 29.39 20.69 -23.41
C SER A 33 28.54 20.27 -22.23
N GLY A 34 28.34 21.20 -21.29
CA GLY A 34 27.50 21.02 -20.12
C GLY A 34 26.07 20.70 -20.54
N GLN A 35 25.77 19.42 -20.70
CA GLN A 35 24.42 18.91 -20.55
C GLN A 35 24.10 19.02 -19.07
N VAL A 36 23.52 20.16 -18.71
CA VAL A 36 22.77 20.29 -17.47
C VAL A 36 21.61 19.31 -17.61
N ALA A 37 21.87 18.06 -17.21
CA ALA A 37 20.82 17.11 -16.92
C ALA A 37 20.05 17.70 -15.75
N VAL A 38 19.04 18.52 -16.05
CA VAL A 38 17.94 18.80 -15.15
C VAL A 38 17.28 17.45 -14.90
N ALA A 39 17.84 16.71 -13.93
CA ALA A 39 17.16 15.65 -13.24
C ALA A 39 15.89 16.30 -12.71
N SER A 40 14.80 16.15 -13.46
CA SER A 40 13.47 16.44 -12.96
C SER A 40 13.27 15.47 -11.81
N GLN A 41 13.63 15.90 -10.61
CA GLN A 41 13.26 15.25 -9.36
C GLN A 41 11.75 15.41 -9.23
N ASP A 42 11.00 14.65 -10.03
CA ASP A 42 9.60 14.37 -9.75
C ASP A 42 9.60 13.54 -8.46
N SER A 43 9.64 14.27 -7.35
CA SER A 43 9.59 13.71 -6.01
C SER A 43 8.20 13.11 -5.88
N ALA A 44 8.06 11.83 -6.24
CA ALA A 44 6.80 11.10 -6.17
C ALA A 44 6.17 11.38 -4.81
N ALA A 45 5.04 12.10 -4.79
CA ALA A 45 4.49 12.60 -3.54
C ALA A 45 4.20 11.42 -2.60
N ARG A 46 4.82 11.45 -1.43
CA ARG A 46 4.69 10.37 -0.44
C ARG A 46 3.22 10.22 -0.05
N ALA A 47 2.73 8.98 -0.09
CA ALA A 47 1.38 8.68 0.35
C ALA A 47 1.21 8.93 1.85
N VAL A 48 0.14 9.63 2.23
CA VAL A 48 -0.25 9.86 3.63
C VAL A 48 -1.47 8.99 3.95
N CYS A 49 -1.38 8.18 5.00
CA CYS A 49 -2.46 7.31 5.42
C CYS A 49 -3.10 7.78 6.73
N SER A 50 -4.43 7.66 6.84
CA SER A 50 -5.14 7.80 8.09
C SER A 50 -4.77 6.67 9.06
N SER A 51 -5.07 6.88 10.34
CA SER A 51 -5.21 5.76 11.27
C SER A 51 -6.31 4.79 10.81
N TRP A 52 -6.26 3.57 11.33
CA TRP A 52 -7.32 2.60 11.13
C TRP A 52 -8.61 3.10 11.81
N ARG A 53 -9.71 3.07 11.05
CA ARG A 53 -11.06 3.42 11.46
C ARG A 53 -11.92 2.17 11.53
N THR A 54 -12.92 2.18 12.40
CA THR A 54 -13.86 1.07 12.56
C THR A 54 -15.29 1.58 12.43
N ILE A 55 -16.10 0.92 11.58
CA ILE A 55 -17.55 1.08 11.52
C ILE A 55 -18.15 -0.23 12.05
N ARG A 56 -19.12 -0.14 12.95
CA ARG A 56 -19.84 -1.30 13.51
C ARG A 56 -21.34 -1.10 13.33
N THR A 57 -22.03 -2.16 12.94
CA THR A 57 -23.48 -2.29 12.96
C THR A 57 -23.86 -3.49 13.83
N SER A 58 -25.15 -3.73 14.00
CA SER A 58 -25.62 -4.94 14.70
C SER A 58 -25.29 -6.23 13.94
N GLN A 59 -25.06 -6.15 12.63
CA GLN A 59 -24.79 -7.30 11.76
C GLN A 59 -23.31 -7.48 11.49
N GLY A 60 -22.49 -6.42 11.45
CA GLY A 60 -21.07 -6.59 11.14
C GLY A 60 -20.16 -5.45 11.53
N LYS A 61 -18.89 -5.61 11.13
CA LYS A 61 -17.79 -4.72 11.45
C LYS A 61 -16.92 -4.49 10.21
N LEU A 62 -16.55 -3.24 9.98
CA LEU A 62 -15.63 -2.82 8.92
C LEU A 62 -14.45 -2.08 9.54
N ILE A 63 -13.24 -2.57 9.31
CA ILE A 63 -12.00 -1.92 9.76
C ILE A 63 -11.23 -1.51 8.50
N TYR A 64 -10.93 -0.22 8.36
CA TYR A 64 -10.28 0.29 7.15
C TYR A 64 -9.36 1.46 7.46
N LYS A 65 -8.41 1.73 6.56
CA LYS A 65 -7.65 2.98 6.52
C LYS A 65 -7.68 3.54 5.11
N GLU A 66 -7.60 4.85 5.01
CA GLU A 66 -7.54 5.55 3.73
C GLU A 66 -6.14 6.12 3.55
N CYS A 67 -5.56 5.97 2.37
CA CYS A 67 -4.31 6.63 2.01
C CYS A 67 -4.53 7.57 0.83
N ARG A 68 -3.83 8.69 0.82
CA ARG A 68 -3.93 9.75 -0.19
C ARG A 68 -2.56 10.10 -0.73
N THR A 69 -2.47 10.40 -2.01
CA THR A 69 -1.29 10.97 -2.66
C THR A 69 -1.70 11.99 -3.73
N LYS A 70 -0.78 12.85 -4.12
CA LYS A 70 -0.97 13.83 -5.19
C LYS A 70 0.08 13.59 -6.29
N VAL A 71 -0.36 13.17 -7.46
CA VAL A 71 0.52 12.91 -8.61
C VAL A 71 0.12 13.85 -9.74
N ASN A 72 1.07 14.62 -10.28
CA ASN A 72 0.83 15.58 -11.36
C ASN A 72 -0.35 16.52 -11.08
N GLY A 73 -0.42 17.08 -9.88
CA GLY A 73 -1.50 17.98 -9.46
C GLY A 73 -2.83 17.32 -9.13
N ARG A 74 -2.98 16.00 -9.33
CA ARG A 74 -4.23 15.25 -9.15
C ARG A 74 -4.20 14.40 -7.90
N TYR A 75 -5.34 14.33 -7.20
CA TYR A 75 -5.48 13.51 -6.01
C TYR A 75 -5.85 12.07 -6.35
N TYR A 76 -5.18 11.14 -5.67
CA TYR A 76 -5.46 9.72 -5.71
C TYR A 76 -5.61 9.22 -4.29
N SER A 77 -6.61 8.36 -4.09
CA SER A 77 -6.87 7.72 -2.80
C SER A 77 -6.97 6.22 -2.98
N LYS A 78 -6.65 5.48 -1.91
CA LYS A 78 -6.91 4.04 -1.80
C LYS A 78 -7.47 3.73 -0.43
N VAL A 79 -8.24 2.65 -0.35
CA VAL A 79 -8.71 2.09 0.92
C VAL A 79 -8.20 0.66 1.03
N ASP A 80 -7.59 0.38 2.18
CA ASP A 80 -7.22 -0.97 2.60
C ASP A 80 -8.09 -1.31 3.82
N GLY A 81 -8.72 -2.49 3.85
CA GLY A 81 -9.64 -2.82 4.93
C GLY A 81 -10.01 -4.29 5.02
N ARG A 82 -10.91 -4.58 5.96
CA ARG A 82 -11.59 -5.87 6.08
C ARG A 82 -13.03 -5.71 6.56
N VAL A 83 -13.92 -6.55 6.03
CA VAL A 83 -15.31 -6.68 6.46
C VAL A 83 -15.49 -8.01 7.20
N ASP A 84 -16.29 -8.01 8.25
CA ASP A 84 -16.49 -9.10 9.20
C ASP A 84 -18.00 -9.18 9.51
N ASP A 85 -18.61 -10.32 9.24
CA ASP A 85 -19.95 -10.64 9.72
C ASP A 85 -19.88 -11.12 11.17
N THR A 86 -20.46 -10.32 12.05
CA THR A 86 -20.44 -10.59 13.50
C THR A 86 -21.53 -11.56 13.95
N ARG A 87 -22.40 -12.01 13.04
CA ARG A 87 -23.48 -12.96 13.30
C ARG A 87 -23.41 -14.15 12.33
N PRO A 88 -22.33 -14.94 12.38
CA PRO A 88 -22.19 -16.11 11.53
C PRO A 88 -23.37 -17.08 11.74
N GLY A 89 -23.88 -17.65 10.65
CA GLY A 89 -24.96 -18.64 10.66
C GLY A 89 -26.39 -18.10 10.52
N ASN A 90 -26.58 -16.78 10.40
CA ASN A 90 -27.89 -16.18 10.11
C ASN A 90 -28.29 -16.24 8.61
N GLY A 91 -27.42 -16.78 7.74
CA GLY A 91 -27.62 -16.85 6.28
C GLY A 91 -27.55 -15.50 5.56
N ARG A 92 -27.10 -14.43 6.23
CA ARG A 92 -26.95 -13.10 5.65
C ARG A 92 -25.47 -12.80 5.43
N CYS A 93 -25.19 -11.83 4.56
CA CYS A 93 -23.85 -11.27 4.41
C CYS A 93 -23.88 -9.80 4.80
N VAL A 94 -22.76 -9.32 5.31
CA VAL A 94 -22.51 -7.91 5.56
C VAL A 94 -21.73 -7.32 4.39
N TYR A 95 -22.13 -6.16 3.92
CA TYR A 95 -21.57 -5.50 2.74
C TYR A 95 -20.87 -4.20 3.10
N ALA A 96 -19.60 -4.08 2.72
CA ALA A 96 -18.86 -2.83 2.73
C ALA A 96 -18.86 -2.22 1.32
N THR A 97 -19.29 -0.96 1.19
CA THR A 97 -19.21 -0.22 -0.09
C THR A 97 -18.19 0.91 0.03
N ILE A 98 -17.27 0.98 -0.92
CA ILE A 98 -16.22 1.98 -1.01
C ILE A 98 -16.40 2.79 -2.29
N ARG A 99 -16.39 4.12 -2.18
CA ARG A 99 -16.43 5.03 -3.33
C ARG A 99 -15.27 6.02 -3.27
N ILE A 100 -14.53 6.15 -4.36
CA ILE A 100 -13.40 7.10 -4.51
C ILE A 100 -13.61 7.83 -5.85
N GLY A 101 -14.08 9.08 -5.81
CA GLY A 101 -14.53 9.75 -7.04
C GLY A 101 -15.64 8.96 -7.74
N SER A 102 -15.42 8.60 -9.00
CA SER A 102 -16.35 7.75 -9.78
C SER A 102 -16.16 6.24 -9.54
N TYR A 103 -15.08 5.82 -8.90
CA TYR A 103 -14.83 4.42 -8.61
C TYR A 103 -15.75 3.91 -7.49
N LYS A 104 -16.28 2.69 -7.65
CA LYS A 104 -17.07 1.97 -6.65
C LYS A 104 -16.59 0.52 -6.54
N GLN A 105 -16.41 0.04 -5.32
CA GLN A 105 -16.13 -1.37 -5.00
C GLN A 105 -17.07 -1.80 -3.87
N THR A 106 -17.55 -3.04 -3.93
CA THR A 106 -18.37 -3.63 -2.88
C THR A 106 -17.73 -4.94 -2.44
N GLU A 107 -17.55 -5.09 -1.15
CA GLU A 107 -16.95 -6.26 -0.51
C GLU A 107 -17.96 -6.84 0.47
N ARG A 108 -17.91 -8.15 0.70
CA ARG A 108 -18.79 -8.80 1.65
C ARG A 108 -18.10 -9.87 2.46
N ASP A 109 -18.64 -10.15 3.63
CA ASP A 109 -18.38 -11.36 4.41
C ASP A 109 -19.72 -12.01 4.79
N CYS A 110 -19.76 -13.34 4.78
CA CYS A 110 -20.98 -14.14 5.00
C CYS A 110 -20.81 -15.12 6.17
N GLY A 111 -20.03 -14.74 7.19
CA GLY A 111 -19.87 -15.53 8.41
C GLY A 111 -18.80 -16.62 8.35
N THR A 112 -17.92 -16.59 7.35
CA THR A 112 -16.75 -17.49 7.26
C THR A 112 -15.50 -16.92 7.94
N GLY A 113 -15.60 -15.73 8.55
CA GLY A 113 -14.52 -15.06 9.27
C GLY A 113 -14.46 -13.58 8.93
N TYR A 114 -13.52 -13.20 8.07
CA TYR A 114 -13.40 -11.83 7.58
C TYR A 114 -12.86 -11.84 6.15
N ASN A 115 -13.29 -10.87 5.36
CA ASN A 115 -12.80 -10.66 4.01
C ASN A 115 -11.93 -9.39 3.95
N ASN A 116 -10.65 -9.54 3.61
CA ASN A 116 -9.73 -8.42 3.42
C ASN A 116 -9.84 -7.87 1.99
N PHE A 117 -9.72 -6.56 1.84
CA PHE A 117 -9.77 -5.92 0.54
C PHE A 117 -8.80 -4.76 0.43
N LYS A 118 -8.47 -4.44 -0.83
CA LYS A 118 -7.70 -3.25 -1.21
C LYS A 118 -8.28 -2.70 -2.50
N THR A 119 -8.54 -1.39 -2.55
CA THR A 119 -9.08 -0.77 -3.77
C THR A 119 -8.03 -0.46 -4.82
N GLY A 120 -6.75 -0.40 -4.42
CA GLY A 120 -5.71 0.25 -5.21
C GLY A 120 -5.91 1.78 -5.29
N TRP A 121 -4.97 2.47 -5.94
CA TRP A 121 -5.03 3.92 -6.13
C TRP A 121 -6.08 4.29 -7.18
N LYS A 122 -7.04 5.13 -6.78
CA LYS A 122 -8.14 5.61 -7.61
C LYS A 122 -8.18 7.12 -7.57
N ARG A 123 -8.57 7.74 -8.69
CA ARG A 123 -8.66 9.20 -8.79
C ARG A 123 -9.78 9.71 -7.89
N GLY A 124 -9.44 10.58 -6.96
CA GLY A 124 -10.36 11.13 -5.96
C GLY A 124 -9.62 11.53 -4.68
N ALA A 125 -10.04 12.62 -4.05
CA ALA A 125 -9.41 13.16 -2.84
C ALA A 125 -9.81 12.43 -1.56
N ASP A 126 -11.03 11.89 -1.50
CA ASP A 126 -11.59 11.25 -0.32
C ASP A 126 -12.32 9.96 -0.68
N ALA A 127 -12.21 8.96 0.19
CA ALA A 127 -13.03 7.77 0.13
C ALA A 127 -14.32 7.93 0.95
N ARG A 128 -15.46 7.52 0.39
CA ARG A 128 -16.71 7.31 1.14
C ARG A 128 -16.87 5.82 1.39
N VAL A 129 -16.95 5.44 2.66
CA VAL A 129 -17.00 4.05 3.10
C VAL A 129 -18.25 3.82 3.93
N THR A 130 -19.07 2.84 3.54
CA THR A 130 -20.33 2.49 4.23
C THR A 130 -20.39 0.99 4.52
N LEU A 131 -21.13 0.62 5.55
CA LEU A 131 -21.38 -0.76 5.97
C LEU A 131 -22.90 -1.00 6.06
N GLY A 132 -23.40 -2.07 5.46
CA GLY A 132 -24.83 -2.41 5.41
C GLY A 132 -25.11 -3.89 5.31
#